data_AF-A0A2P2MUX6-F1
#
_entry.id   AF-A0A2P2MUX6-F1
#
_cell.length_a   1.000
_cell.length_b   1.000
_cell.length_c   1.000
_cell.angle_alpha   90.00
_cell.angle_beta   90.00
_cell.angle_gamma   90.00
#
_symmetry.space_group_name_H-M   'P 1'
#
loop_
_entity.id
_entity.type
_entity.pdbx_description
1 polymer ?
#
loop_
_entity_poly.entity_id
_entity_poly.type
_entity_poly.pdbx_seq_one_letter_code
_entity_poly.pdbx_strand_id
1 'polypeptide(L)'
;MALGSAFLLYGSVGGWSRTLFLLAHELPQEVGDFGILVRSGFSVFKALFFNFLSALVALLGTALALLWGQDPGQSSLIEGFTAGGFIYIAVAGVLAEMNNSKSTLGSAAAEITSLVMGMAVALCISLVE
;
A
#
# COMPACT_ATOMS: atom_id res chain seq x y z
N MET A 1 -6.67 6.49 -3.08
CA MET A 1 -7.61 6.13 -4.18
C MET A 1 -8.43 4.89 -3.84
N ALA A 2 -7.79 3.77 -3.49
CA ALA A 2 -8.48 2.52 -3.11
C ALA A 2 -9.58 2.65 -2.05
N LEU A 3 -9.38 3.49 -1.01
CA LEU A 3 -10.41 3.77 -0.01
C LEU A 3 -11.63 4.47 -0.62
N GLY A 4 -11.41 5.46 -1.47
CA GLY A 4 -12.49 6.23 -2.09
C GLY A 4 -13.35 5.36 -2.99
N SER A 5 -12.74 4.51 -3.83
CA SER A 5 -13.49 3.55 -4.65
C SER A 5 -14.23 2.51 -3.80
N ALA A 6 -13.63 2.05 -2.69
CA ALA A 6 -14.28 1.10 -1.80
C ALA A 6 -15.60 1.63 -1.20
N PHE A 7 -15.62 2.89 -0.77
CA PHE A 7 -16.85 3.52 -0.26
C PHE A 7 -17.90 3.74 -1.35
N LEU A 8 -17.49 3.96 -2.61
CA LEU A 8 -18.40 4.09 -3.74
C LEU A 8 -19.01 2.75 -4.18
N LEU A 9 -18.20 1.68 -4.23
CA LEU A 9 -18.61 0.39 -4.79
C LEU A 9 -19.29 -0.53 -3.77
N TYR A 10 -18.84 -0.52 -2.51
CA TYR A 10 -19.28 -1.47 -1.48
C TYR A 10 -20.05 -0.80 -0.33
N GLY A 11 -20.38 0.49 -0.47
CA GLY A 11 -21.09 1.27 0.53
C GLY A 11 -20.33 1.45 1.84
N SER A 12 -21.00 1.94 2.89
CA SER A 12 -20.34 2.23 4.18
C SER A 12 -19.74 0.99 4.84
N VAL A 13 -20.42 -0.16 4.81
CA VAL A 13 -19.94 -1.36 5.52
C VAL A 13 -18.66 -1.91 4.86
N GLY A 14 -18.65 -2.06 3.53
CA GLY A 14 -17.45 -2.50 2.80
C GLY A 14 -16.33 -1.46 2.80
N GLY A 15 -16.67 -0.16 2.76
CA GLY A 15 -15.71 0.94 2.90
C GLY A 15 -14.99 0.92 4.25
N TRP A 16 -15.70 0.73 5.36
CA TRP A 16 -15.10 0.63 6.69
C TRP A 16 -14.27 -0.66 6.87
N SER A 17 -14.73 -1.79 6.34
CA SER A 17 -13.97 -3.05 6.31
C SER A 17 -12.61 -2.86 5.65
N ARG A 18 -12.61 -2.34 4.41
CA ARG A 18 -11.38 -2.05 3.66
C ARG A 18 -10.51 -0.99 4.32
N THR A 19 -11.10 -0.01 5.01
CA THR A 19 -10.34 0.98 5.79
C THR A 19 -9.55 0.33 6.91
N LEU A 20 -10.16 -0.58 7.67
CA LEU A 20 -9.49 -1.29 8.75
C LEU A 20 -8.36 -2.18 8.22
N PHE A 21 -8.62 -2.90 7.13
CA PHE A 21 -7.60 -3.70 6.45
C PHE A 21 -6.45 -2.85 5.93
N LEU A 22 -6.75 -1.70 5.31
CA LEU A 22 -5.76 -0.74 4.83
C LEU A 22 -4.89 -0.20 5.96
N LEU A 23 -5.53 0.20 7.05
CA LEU A 23 -4.82 0.69 8.23
C LEU A 23 -3.87 -0.36 8.81
N ALA A 24 -4.29 -1.63 8.84
CA ALA A 24 -3.46 -2.71 9.36
C ALA A 24 -2.18 -2.99 8.53
N HIS A 25 -2.18 -2.68 7.23
CA HIS A 25 -0.99 -2.86 6.39
C HIS A 25 -0.18 -1.59 6.17
N GLU A 26 -0.81 -0.42 6.18
CA GLU A 26 -0.13 0.88 6.06
C GLU A 26 0.66 1.23 7.33
N LEU A 27 0.17 0.87 8.53
CA LEU A 27 0.88 1.16 9.79
C LEU A 27 2.29 0.55 9.83
N PRO A 28 2.47 -0.77 9.59
CA PRO A 28 3.80 -1.38 9.51
C PRO A 28 4.67 -0.78 8.40
N GLN A 29 4.05 -0.46 7.25
CA GLN A 29 4.75 0.11 6.10
C GLN A 29 5.33 1.50 6.44
N GLU A 30 4.51 2.40 6.98
CA GLU A 30 4.96 3.74 7.36
C GLU A 30 6.02 3.72 8.47
N VAL A 31 5.92 2.79 9.42
CA VAL A 31 6.98 2.57 10.44
C VAL A 31 8.28 2.10 9.79
N GLY A 32 8.20 1.25 8.76
CA GLY A 32 9.33 0.81 7.95
C GLY A 32 9.97 1.96 7.18
N ASP A 33 9.17 2.76 6.47
CA ASP A 33 9.61 3.91 5.69
C ASP A 33 10.28 4.97 6.59
N PHE A 34 9.72 5.23 7.77
CA PHE A 34 10.36 6.06 8.79
C PHE A 34 11.73 5.50 9.19
N GLY A 35 11.83 4.19 9.44
CA GLY A 35 13.09 3.51 9.76
C GLY A 35 14.15 3.66 8.65
N ILE A 36 13.74 3.54 7.38
CA ILE A 36 14.61 3.74 6.22
C ILE A 36 15.11 5.18 6.15
N LEU A 37 14.23 6.18 6.33
CA LEU A 37 14.60 7.59 6.33
C LEU A 37 15.59 7.94 7.44
N VAL A 38 15.37 7.43 8.65
CA VAL A 38 16.32 7.65 9.76
C VAL A 38 17.67 6.99 9.45
N ARG A 39 17.68 5.77 8.90
CA ARG A 39 18.91 5.05 8.53
C ARG A 39 19.65 5.71 7.36
N SER A 40 18.96 6.42 6.46
CA SER A 40 19.57 7.18 5.37
C SER A 40 20.16 8.53 5.80
N GLY A 41 20.08 8.87 7.10
CA GLY A 41 20.73 10.03 7.69
C GLY A 41 19.80 11.23 7.95
N PHE A 42 18.47 11.05 7.81
CA PHE A 42 17.53 12.10 8.16
C PHE A 42 17.39 12.21 9.69
N SER A 43 17.20 13.44 10.19
CA SER A 43 16.79 13.64 11.58
C SER A 43 15.36 13.11 11.78
N VAL A 44 15.04 12.66 13.01
CA VAL A 44 13.71 12.14 13.37
C VAL A 44 12.58 13.07 12.92
N PHE A 45 12.74 14.38 13.13
CA PHE A 45 11.73 15.37 12.71
C PHE A 45 11.56 15.44 11.19
N LYS A 46 12.65 15.35 10.42
CA LYS A 46 12.56 15.33 8.95
C LYS A 46 11.91 14.05 8.47
N ALA A 47 12.30 12.90 9.03
CA ALA A 47 11.72 11.61 8.67
C ALA A 47 10.21 11.58 8.95
N LEU A 48 9.76 12.04 10.11
CA LEU A 48 8.34 12.18 10.43
C LEU A 48 7.61 13.17 9.49
N PHE A 49 8.25 14.28 9.13
CA PHE A 49 7.65 15.26 8.22
C PHE A 49 7.41 14.68 6.82
N PHE A 50 8.39 13.97 6.26
CA PHE A 50 8.24 13.34 4.94
C PHE A 50 7.21 12.21 4.95
N ASN A 51 7.19 11.41 6.02
CA ASN A 51 6.18 10.37 6.24
C ASN A 51 4.77 10.98 6.29
N PHE A 52 4.58 12.04 7.08
CA PHE A 52 3.30 12.76 7.14
C PHE A 52 2.91 13.37 5.78
N LEU A 53 3.86 13.93 5.03
CA LEU A 53 3.60 14.49 3.72
C LEU A 53 3.15 13.40 2.73
N SER A 54 3.71 12.19 2.80
CA SER A 54 3.25 11.02 2.05
C SER A 54 1.80 10.68 2.37
N ALA A 55 1.44 10.61 3.66
CA ALA A 55 0.07 10.35 4.10
C ALA A 55 -0.95 11.38 3.56
N LEU A 56 -0.56 12.65 3.43
CA LEU A 56 -1.42 13.67 2.81
C LEU A 56 -1.67 13.41 1.32
N VAL A 57 -0.70 12.87 0.59
CA VAL A 57 -0.89 12.46 -0.82
C VAL A 57 -1.88 11.31 -0.92
N ALA A 58 -1.85 10.36 0.02
CA ALA A 58 -2.85 9.28 0.09
C ALA A 58 -4.27 9.83 0.34
N LEU A 59 -4.41 10.82 1.22
CA LEU A 59 -5.67 11.51 1.48
C LEU A 59 -6.20 12.23 0.24
N LEU A 60 -5.33 12.95 -0.48
CA LEU A 60 -5.66 13.61 -1.75
C LEU A 60 -6.13 12.59 -2.80
N GLY A 61 -5.42 11.47 -2.93
CA GLY A 61 -5.84 10.39 -3.84
C GLY A 61 -7.23 9.83 -3.48
N THR A 62 -7.57 9.73 -2.20
CA THR A 62 -8.91 9.30 -1.76
C THR A 62 -9.98 10.33 -2.10
N ALA A 63 -9.71 11.63 -1.89
CA ALA A 63 -10.62 12.70 -2.30
C ALA A 63 -10.86 12.70 -3.82
N LEU A 64 -9.79 12.55 -4.62
CA LEU A 64 -9.89 12.47 -6.08
C LEU A 64 -10.73 11.28 -6.53
N ALA A 65 -10.57 10.11 -5.90
CA ALA A 65 -11.37 8.93 -6.22
C ALA A 65 -12.87 9.14 -5.92
N LEU A 66 -13.21 9.80 -4.81
CA LEU A 66 -14.60 10.08 -4.45
C LEU A 66 -15.27 11.09 -5.39
N LEU A 67 -14.51 12.07 -5.89
CA LEU A 67 -15.01 13.10 -6.81
C LEU A 67 -15.16 12.59 -8.24
N TRP A 68 -14.19 11.80 -8.72
CA TRP A 68 -14.09 11.39 -10.13
C TRP A 68 -14.56 9.96 -10.41
N GLY A 69 -14.66 9.11 -9.39
CA GLY A 69 -15.00 7.68 -9.53
C GLY A 69 -16.49 7.35 -9.61
N GLN A 70 -17.36 8.34 -9.86
CA GLN A 70 -18.82 8.12 -9.85
C GLN A 70 -19.31 7.37 -11.10
N ASP A 71 -18.63 7.54 -12.23
CA ASP A 71 -18.94 6.80 -13.46
C ASP A 71 -18.19 5.45 -13.50
N PRO A 72 -18.83 4.36 -13.95
CA PRO A 72 -18.20 3.03 -14.01
C PRO A 72 -16.90 3.01 -14.82
N GLY A 73 -16.84 3.76 -15.92
CA GLY A 73 -15.64 3.88 -16.76
C GLY A 73 -14.48 4.58 -16.05
N GLN A 74 -14.77 5.58 -15.20
CA GLN A 74 -13.75 6.30 -14.45
C GLN A 74 -13.29 5.50 -13.22
N SER A 75 -14.19 4.76 -12.56
CA SER A 75 -13.83 3.84 -11.46
C SER A 75 -12.82 2.80 -11.93
N SER A 76 -13.03 2.20 -13.10
CA SER A 76 -12.10 1.20 -13.66
C SER A 76 -10.70 1.78 -13.96
N LEU A 77 -10.62 3.03 -14.43
CA LEU A 77 -9.34 3.72 -14.64
C LEU A 77 -8.62 4.02 -13.31
N ILE A 78 -9.36 4.45 -12.29
CA ILE A 78 -8.82 4.71 -10.94
C ILE A 78 -8.29 3.42 -10.31
N GLU A 79 -9.01 2.30 -10.45
CA GLU A 79 -8.58 0.98 -10.00
C GLU A 79 -7.33 0.51 -10.74
N GLY A 80 -7.31 0.63 -12.08
CA GLY A 80 -6.15 0.28 -12.89
C GLY A 80 -4.91 1.10 -12.53
N PHE A 81 -5.07 2.41 -12.33
CA PHE A 81 -3.99 3.28 -11.86
C PHE A 81 -3.50 2.89 -10.46
N THR A 82 -4.42 2.61 -9.53
CA THR A 82 -4.09 2.17 -8.17
C THR A 82 -3.33 0.84 -8.18
N ALA A 83 -3.80 -0.14 -8.95
CA ALA A 83 -3.14 -1.44 -9.09
C ALA A 83 -1.72 -1.31 -9.68
N GLY A 84 -1.57 -0.49 -10.73
CA GLY A 84 -0.25 -0.19 -11.32
C GLY A 84 0.70 0.48 -10.33
N GLY A 85 0.19 1.40 -9.50
CA GLY A 85 0.96 2.04 -8.43
C GLY A 85 1.48 1.05 -7.40
N PHE A 86 0.63 0.13 -6.91
CA PHE A 86 1.06 -0.91 -5.98
C PHE A 86 2.11 -1.86 -6.58
N ILE A 87 1.95 -2.24 -7.85
CA ILE A 87 2.96 -3.04 -8.56
C ILE A 87 4.28 -2.29 -8.66
N TYR A 88 4.26 -1.00 -8.98
CA TYR A 88 5.47 -0.18 -9.05
C TYR A 88 6.18 -0.12 -7.68
N ILE A 89 5.45 0.13 -6.59
CA ILE A 89 6.02 0.17 -5.23
C ILE A 89 6.61 -1.19 -4.85
N ALA A 90 5.91 -2.29 -5.15
CA ALA A 90 6.37 -3.64 -4.85
C ALA A 90 7.68 -3.99 -5.60
N VAL A 91 7.78 -3.61 -6.87
CA VAL A 91 8.95 -3.92 -7.71
C VAL A 91 10.11 -2.95 -7.45
N ALA A 92 9.85 -1.65 -7.47
CA ALA A 92 10.90 -0.63 -7.37
C ALA A 92 11.35 -0.36 -5.93
N GLY A 93 10.47 -0.57 -4.94
CA GLY A 93 10.79 -0.44 -3.52
C GLY A 93 11.23 -1.77 -2.92
N VAL A 94 10.26 -2.64 -2.64
CA VAL A 94 10.46 -3.85 -1.83
C VAL A 94 11.44 -4.82 -2.49
N LEU A 95 11.23 -5.17 -3.76
CA LEU A 95 12.09 -6.13 -4.46
C LEU A 95 13.51 -5.58 -4.69
N ALA A 96 13.65 -4.27 -4.94
CA ALA A 96 14.95 -3.64 -5.09
C ALA A 96 15.75 -3.63 -3.77
N GLU A 97 15.10 -3.39 -2.62
CA GLU A 97 15.74 -3.43 -1.31
C GLU A 97 16.18 -4.85 -0.90
N MET A 98 15.35 -5.86 -1.19
CA MET A 98 15.69 -7.27 -1.01
C MET A 98 16.92 -7.66 -1.83
N ASN A 99 17.00 -7.21 -3.09
CA ASN A 99 18.13 -7.50 -3.97
C ASN A 99 19.43 -6.78 -3.58
N ASN A 100 19.34 -5.60 -2.94
CA ASN A 100 20.51 -4.86 -2.45
C ASN A 100 21.02 -5.37 -1.08
N SER A 101 20.25 -6.20 -0.39
CA SER A 101 20.65 -6.85 0.85
C SER A 101 21.54 -8.06 0.56
N LYS A 102 22.48 -8.41 1.45
CA LYS A 102 23.31 -9.63 1.31
C LYS A 102 22.44 -10.87 1.44
N SER A 103 21.88 -11.35 0.34
CA SER A 103 21.01 -12.52 0.34
C SER A 103 21.83 -13.80 0.45
N THR A 104 21.43 -14.66 1.38
CA THR A 104 21.79 -16.08 1.45
C THR A 104 20.63 -16.89 0.90
N LEU A 105 20.89 -18.10 0.40
CA LEU A 105 19.82 -19.00 -0.10
C LEU A 105 18.66 -19.18 0.90
N GLY A 106 18.95 -19.18 2.21
CA GLY A 106 17.94 -19.26 3.26
C GLY A 106 17.08 -18.00 3.43
N SER A 107 17.67 -16.80 3.29
CA SER A 107 16.90 -15.53 3.35
C SER A 107 16.06 -15.33 2.10
N ALA A 108 16.58 -15.67 0.92
CA ALA A 108 15.80 -15.64 -0.33
C ALA A 108 14.58 -16.59 -0.28
N ALA A 109 14.75 -17.78 0.29
CA ALA A 109 13.64 -18.71 0.49
C ALA A 109 12.60 -18.15 1.47
N ALA A 110 13.03 -17.55 2.58
CA ALA A 110 12.13 -16.92 3.55
C ALA A 110 11.36 -15.74 2.94
N GLU A 111 12.04 -14.90 2.15
CA GLU A 111 11.47 -13.78 1.41
C GLU A 111 10.38 -14.24 0.43
N ILE A 112 10.68 -15.21 -0.45
CA ILE A 112 9.70 -15.76 -1.39
C ILE A 112 8.52 -16.39 -0.65
N THR A 113 8.79 -17.13 0.43
CA THR A 113 7.72 -17.76 1.23
C THR A 113 6.82 -16.71 1.87
N SER A 114 7.39 -15.63 2.40
CA SER A 114 6.64 -14.52 2.99
C SER A 114 5.81 -13.76 1.96
N LEU A 115 6.34 -13.55 0.75
CA LEU A 115 5.63 -12.94 -0.37
C LEU A 115 4.42 -13.79 -0.79
N VAL A 116 4.64 -15.09 -0.99
CA VAL A 116 3.58 -16.04 -1.36
C VAL A 116 2.51 -16.12 -0.27
N MET A 117 2.92 -16.14 1.00
CA MET A 117 1.99 -16.12 2.14
C MET A 117 1.14 -14.85 2.16
N GLY A 118 1.75 -13.67 1.93
CA GLY A 118 1.04 -12.40 1.85
C GLY A 118 0.02 -12.37 0.71
N MET A 119 0.41 -12.85 -0.48
CA MET A 119 -0.50 -13.00 -1.62
C MET A 119 -1.65 -13.96 -1.31
N ALA A 120 -1.38 -15.08 -0.65
CA ALA A 120 -2.40 -16.05 -0.28
C ALA A 120 -3.43 -15.47 0.70
N VAL A 121 -2.98 -14.70 1.70
CA VAL A 121 -3.87 -14.01 2.64
C VAL A 121 -4.75 -12.99 1.90
N ALA A 122 -4.16 -12.16 1.03
CA ALA A 122 -4.91 -11.17 0.26
C ALA A 122 -5.97 -11.83 -0.65
N LEU A 123 -5.62 -12.95 -1.28
CA LEU A 123 -6.53 -13.71 -2.14
C LEU A 123 -7.66 -14.36 -1.33
N CYS A 124 -7.35 -14.88 -0.14
CA CYS A 124 -8.35 -15.46 0.76
C CYS A 124 -9.36 -14.39 1.22
N ILE A 125 -8.90 -13.20 1.59
CA ILE A 125 -9.78 -12.07 1.95
C ILE A 125 -10.65 -11.68 0.76
N SER A 126 -10.08 -11.57 -0.44
CA SER A 126 -10.83 -11.24 -1.66
C SER A 126 -11.86 -12.30 -2.08
N LEU A 127 -11.74 -13.54 -1.62
CA LEU A 127 -12.75 -14.58 -1.86
C LEU A 127 -13.86 -14.59 -0.81
N VAL A 128 -13.62 -13.96 0.34
CA VAL A 128 -14.57 -13.90 1.48
C VAL A 128 -15.40 -12.61 1.43
N GLU A 129 -14.85 -11.50 0.93
CA GLU A 129 -15.59 -10.27 0.59
C GLU A 129 -16.28 -10.36 -0.78
#